data_AF-A0A4S8LZN3-F1
#
_entry.id   AF-A0A4S8LZN3-F1
#
_cell.length_a   1.000
_cell.length_b   1.000
_cell.length_c   1.000
_cell.angle_alpha   90.00
_cell.angle_beta   90.00
_cell.angle_gamma   90.00
#
_symmetry.space_group_name_H-M   'P 1'
#
loop_
_entity.id
_entity.type
_entity.pdbx_description
1 polymer ?
#
loop_
_entity_poly.entity_id
_entity_poly.type
_entity_poly.pdbx_seq_one_letter_code
_entity_poly.pdbx_strand_id
1 'polypeptide(L)' 'IHETLQGMFNKDDLSDVVVDPMNIEDFFQYVLIPEVAVRLIMGDMNLRGPNGMASATKIMKESWSYGSQMFPAE' A
#
# COMPACT_ATOMS: atom_id res chain seq x y z
N ILE A 1 -5.97 -3.80 -16.86
CA ILE A 1 -5.63 -2.46 -16.33
C ILE A 1 -5.23 -1.50 -17.45
N HIS A 2 -4.41 -1.90 -18.43
CA HIS A 2 -3.99 -1.05 -19.55
C HIS A 2 -5.15 -0.41 -20.34
N GLU A 3 -6.16 -1.20 -20.75
CA GLU A 3 -7.35 -0.67 -21.45
C GLU A 3 -8.18 0.29 -20.59
N THR A 4 -8.27 0.02 -19.28
CA THR A 4 -8.98 0.87 -18.32
C THR A 4 -8.28 2.23 -18.18
N LEU A 5 -6.95 2.24 -18.11
CA LEU A 5 -6.14 3.46 -18.03
C LEU A 5 -6.28 4.31 -19.31
N GLN A 6 -6.31 3.69 -20.49
CA GLN A 6 -6.54 4.39 -21.76
C GLN A 6 -7.93 5.02 -21.87
N GLY A 7 -8.93 4.50 -21.14
CA GLY A 7 -10.27 5.08 -21.06
C GLY A 7 -10.41 6.20 -20.03
N MET A 8 -9.51 6.29 -19.06
CA MET A 8 -9.55 7.27 -17.96
C MET A 8 -8.73 8.54 -18.23
N PHE A 9 -7.75 8.47 -19.12
CA PHE A 9 -6.85 9.57 -19.45
C PHE A 9 -6.91 9.88 -20.96
N ASN A 10 -6.93 11.16 -21.33
CA ASN A 10 -6.80 11.53 -22.74
C ASN A 10 -5.40 11.15 -23.23
N LYS A 11 -5.30 10.59 -24.45
CA LYS A 11 -4.03 10.08 -25.02
C LYS A 11 -2.90 11.12 -25.03
N ASP A 12 -3.24 12.41 -25.04
CA ASP A 12 -2.29 13.52 -25.05
C ASP A 12 -1.66 13.79 -23.67
N ASP A 13 -2.28 13.36 -22.57
CA ASP A 13 -1.74 13.53 -21.20
C ASP A 13 -0.72 12.45 -20.82
N LEU A 14 -0.60 11.39 -21.63
CA LEU A 14 0.24 10.22 -21.34
C LEU A 14 1.47 10.11 -22.26
N SER A 15 1.71 11.07 -23.16
CA SER A 15 2.79 10.98 -24.15
C SER A 15 4.20 10.88 -23.53
N ASP A 16 4.37 11.39 -22.31
CA ASP A 16 5.65 11.38 -21.56
C ASP A 16 5.65 10.42 -20.35
N VAL A 17 4.55 9.71 -20.08
CA VAL A 17 4.43 8.82 -18.92
C VAL A 17 4.45 7.36 -19.39
N VAL A 18 5.57 6.68 -19.16
CA VAL A 18 5.65 5.22 -19.33
C VAL A 18 4.87 4.58 -18.18
N VAL A 19 3.59 4.28 -18.42
CA VAL A 19 2.75 3.53 -17.49
C VAL A 19 2.98 2.04 -17.73
N ASP A 20 3.95 1.47 -17.03
CA ASP A 20 4.14 0.02 -17.00
C ASP A 20 3.17 -0.59 -15.97
N PRO A 21 2.47 -1.70 -16.28
CA PRO A 21 1.65 -2.38 -15.29
C PRO A 21 2.49 -2.82 -14.10
N MET A 22 2.02 -2.55 -12.90
CA MET A 22 2.64 -3.08 -11.68
C MET A 22 2.68 -4.61 -11.76
N ASN A 23 3.87 -5.19 -11.59
CA ASN A 23 4.01 -6.63 -11.55
C ASN A 23 3.38 -7.18 -10.24
N ILE A 24 3.19 -8.50 -10.20
CA ILE A 24 2.51 -9.15 -9.08
C ILE A 24 3.28 -8.97 -7.77
N GLU A 25 4.62 -9.05 -7.82
CA GLU A 25 5.49 -8.94 -6.65
C GLU A 25 5.37 -7.55 -6.01
N ASP A 26 5.44 -6.49 -6.82
CA ASP A 26 5.27 -5.11 -6.40
C ASP A 26 3.86 -4.86 -5.86
N PHE A 27 2.83 -5.45 -6.47
CA PHE A 27 1.47 -5.36 -5.95
C PHE A 27 1.37 -5.98 -4.55
N PHE A 28 1.97 -7.16 -4.33
CA PHE A 28 1.99 -7.77 -3.00
C PHE A 28 2.72 -6.90 -1.99
N GLN A 29 3.94 -6.45 -2.33
CA GLN A 29 4.81 -5.72 -1.41
C GLN A 29 4.28 -4.33 -1.06
N TYR A 30 3.80 -3.57 -2.05
CA TYR A 30 3.48 -2.17 -1.86
C TYR A 30 1.99 -1.89 -1.65
N VAL A 31 1.10 -2.82 -2.03
CA VAL A 31 -0.35 -2.63 -1.91
C VAL A 31 -0.96 -3.63 -0.94
N LEU A 32 -0.90 -4.93 -1.26
CA LEU A 32 -1.67 -5.93 -0.54
C LEU A 32 -1.19 -6.10 0.91
N ILE A 33 0.11 -6.29 1.13
CA ILE A 33 0.67 -6.52 2.47
C ILE A 33 0.37 -5.32 3.39
N PRO A 34 0.66 -4.05 3.01
CA PRO A 34 0.34 -2.91 3.85
C PRO A 34 -1.16 -2.75 4.13
N GLU A 35 -2.02 -2.96 3.13
CA GLU A 35 -3.47 -2.82 3.32
C GLU A 35 -4.02 -3.86 4.31
N VAL A 36 -3.60 -5.12 4.16
CA VAL A 36 -4.00 -6.21 5.06
C VAL A 36 -3.48 -5.95 6.47
N ALA A 37 -2.23 -5.53 6.62
CA ALA A 37 -1.65 -5.22 7.93
C ALA A 37 -2.44 -4.14 8.67
N VAL A 38 -2.79 -3.02 7.99
CA VAL A 38 -3.62 -1.97 8.58
C VAL A 38 -5.00 -2.51 8.99
N ARG A 39 -5.65 -3.32 8.13
CA ARG A 39 -6.96 -3.91 8.44
C ARG A 39 -6.92 -4.85 9.63
N LEU A 40 -5.87 -5.67 9.76
CA LEU A 40 -5.68 -6.57 10.90
C LEU A 40 -5.51 -5.77 12.20
N ILE A 41 -4.64 -4.76 12.20
CA ILE A 41 -4.44 -3.88 13.37
C ILE A 41 -5.76 -3.18 13.75
N MET A 42 -6.51 -2.68 12.76
CA MET A 42 -7.81 -2.07 13.03
C MET A 42 -8.80 -3.06 13.67
N GLY A 43 -8.82 -4.31 13.20
CA GLY A 43 -9.64 -5.38 13.76
C GLY A 43 -9.27 -5.70 15.20
N ASP A 44 -7.99 -5.98 15.45
CA ASP A 44 -7.47 -6.36 16.76
C ASP A 44 -7.68 -5.27 17.81
N MET A 45 -7.53 -4.00 17.41
CA MET A 45 -7.67 -2.85 18.30
C MET A 45 -9.07 -2.23 18.28
N ASN A 46 -10.02 -2.83 17.57
CA ASN A 46 -11.38 -2.31 17.36
C ASN A 46 -11.41 -0.82 16.92
N LEU A 47 -10.47 -0.44 16.06
CA LEU A 47 -10.36 0.90 15.50
C LEU A 47 -11.33 1.06 14.32
N ARG A 48 -11.98 2.22 14.22
CA ARG A 48 -13.02 2.47 13.21
C ARG A 48 -12.88 3.83 12.54
N GLY A 49 -13.35 3.89 11.29
CA GLY A 49 -13.37 5.10 10.48
C GLY A 49 -11.97 5.64 10.15
N PRO A 50 -11.91 6.86 9.57
CA PRO A 50 -10.66 7.46 9.10
C PRO A 50 -9.61 7.65 10.19
N ASN A 51 -10.04 8.04 11.40
CA ASN A 51 -9.14 8.22 12.54
C ASN A 51 -8.53 6.89 12.98
N GLY A 52 -9.35 5.82 13.02
CA GLY A 52 -8.86 4.48 13.32
C GLY A 52 -7.85 3.97 12.30
N MET A 53 -8.07 4.26 11.02
CA MET A 53 -7.13 3.94 9.95
C MET A 53 -5.80 4.69 10.10
N ALA A 54 -5.84 5.98 10.45
CA ALA A 54 -4.64 6.77 10.72
C ALA A 54 -3.85 6.20 11.91
N SER A 55 -4.52 5.82 13.00
CA SER A 55 -3.90 5.16 14.16
C SER A 55 -3.27 3.82 13.78
N ALA A 56 -4.00 2.95 13.07
CA ALA A 56 -3.49 1.65 12.63
C ALA A 56 -2.29 1.77 11.70
N THR A 57 -2.30 2.76 10.80
CA THR A 57 -1.16 3.07 9.92
C THR A 57 0.07 3.49 10.72
N LYS A 58 -0.11 4.31 11.76
CA LYS A 58 0.98 4.71 12.66
C LYS A 58 1.58 3.49 13.37
N ILE A 59 0.74 2.64 13.95
CA ILE A 59 1.16 1.41 14.64
C ILE A 59 1.92 0.49 13.69
N MET A 60 1.40 0.27 12.47
CA MET A 60 2.08 -0.55 11.46
C MET A 60 3.50 -0.04 11.17
N LYS A 61 3.68 1.28 11.02
CA LYS A 61 5.00 1.90 10.78
C LYS A 61 5.94 1.69 11.96
N GLU A 62 5.44 1.83 13.18
CA GLU A 62 6.20 1.60 14.40
C GLU A 62 6.60 0.12 14.53
N SER A 63 5.68 -0.81 14.27
CA SER A 63 5.94 -2.25 14.26
C SER A 63 6.95 -2.66 13.18
N TRP A 64 6.87 -2.07 11.99
CA TRP A 64 7.84 -2.31 10.92
C TRP A 64 9.24 -1.84 11.31
N SER A 65 9.35 -0.60 11.81
CA SER A 65 10.62 -0.04 12.29
C SER A 65 11.23 -0.91 13.39
N TYR A 66 10.41 -1.31 14.36
CA TYR A 66 10.83 -2.22 15.42
C TYR A 66 11.30 -3.58 14.89
N GLY A 67 10.54 -4.19 13.98
CA GLY A 67 10.90 -5.46 13.36
C GLY A 67 12.23 -5.38 12.61
N SER A 68 12.47 -4.31 11.85
CA SER A 68 13.72 -4.11 11.12
C SER A 68 14.95 -3.95 12.03
N GLN A 69 14.75 -3.39 13.23
CA GLN A 69 15.82 -3.25 14.24
C GLN A 69 16.08 -4.57 14.96
N MET A 70 15.05 -5.38 15.19
CA MET A 70 15.19 -6.68 15.85
C MET A 70 15.74 -7.77 14.91
N PHE A 71 15.40 -7.68 13.63
CA PHE A 71 15.79 -8.64 12.60
C PHE A 71 16.42 -7.89 11.43
N PRO A 72 17.65 -7.36 11.60
CA PRO A 72 18.36 -6.74 10.50
C PRO A 72 18.61 -7.78 9.40
N ALA A 73 18.47 -7.38 8.14
CA ALA A 73 18.91 -8.20 7.03
C ALA A 73 20.44 -8.35 7.12
N GLU A 74 20.95 -9.57 6.96
CA GLU A 74 22.40 -9.85 6.86
C GLU A 74 23.05 -9.09 5.70
#